data_AF-A0A6P0H200-F1
#
_entry.id   AF-A0A6P0H200-F1
#
_cell.length_a   1.000
_cell.length_b   1.000
_cell.length_c   1.000
_cell.angle_alpha   90.00
_cell.angle_beta   90.00
_cell.angle_gamma   90.00
#
_symmetry.space_group_name_H-M   'P 1'
#
loop_
_entity.id
_entity.type
_entity.pdbx_description
1 polymer ?
#
loop_
_entity_poly.entity_id
_entity_poly.type
_entity_poly.pdbx_seq_one_letter_code
_entity_poly.pdbx_strand_id
1 'polypeptide(L)'
;MTAQSWHSIASGKPYPVTGLTSGEVTSLDQFLGDAEFTIDGEGGPVVVCGHGVPLEDKIRFHEKDTVGGKDVRVWHVSSGGSGFVAESIAAF
;
A
#
# COMPACT_ATOMS: atom_id res chain seq x y z
N MET A 1 -2.01 21.67 -3.10
CA MET A 1 -2.68 21.31 -1.83
C MET A 1 -3.48 20.05 -2.13
N THR A 2 -2.84 18.89 -2.09
CA THR A 2 -3.54 17.61 -2.26
C THR A 2 -4.15 17.26 -0.92
N ALA A 3 -5.48 17.29 -0.84
CA ALA A 3 -6.20 16.87 0.35
C ALA A 3 -5.81 15.42 0.65
N GLN A 4 -5.18 15.18 1.81
CA GLN A 4 -5.12 13.86 2.40
C GLN A 4 -6.57 13.51 2.76
N SER A 5 -7.29 12.93 1.81
CA SER A 5 -8.60 12.37 2.07
C SER A 5 -8.42 11.32 3.15
N TRP A 6 -9.03 11.56 4.31
CA TRP A 6 -9.17 10.61 5.42
C TRP A 6 -10.04 9.45 4.93
N HIS A 7 -9.51 8.65 4.01
CA HIS A 7 -10.19 7.47 3.52
C HIS A 7 -10.22 6.46 4.66
N SER A 8 -11.42 6.00 5.01
CA SER A 8 -11.63 4.97 6.02
C SER A 8 -11.07 3.64 5.51
N ILE A 9 -9.77 3.43 5.68
CA ILE A 9 -9.13 2.15 5.41
C ILE A 9 -9.36 1.23 6.62
N ALA A 10 -10.16 0.19 6.42
CA ALA A 10 -10.37 -0.86 7.41
C ALA A 10 -9.11 -1.73 7.55
N SER A 11 -8.71 -1.98 8.79
CA SER A 11 -7.63 -2.93 9.07
C SER A 11 -8.08 -4.37 8.78
N GLY A 12 -7.18 -5.19 8.26
CA GLY A 12 -7.42 -6.61 7.98
C GLY A 12 -8.31 -6.87 6.75
N LYS A 13 -8.62 -5.84 5.96
CA LYS A 13 -9.32 -5.99 4.68
C LYS A 13 -8.30 -5.94 3.53
N PRO A 14 -8.28 -6.93 2.62
CA PRO A 14 -7.46 -6.85 1.42
C PRO A 14 -8.08 -5.86 0.43
N TYR A 15 -7.30 -4.86 0.04
CA TYR A 15 -7.68 -3.89 -0.98
C TYR A 15 -6.92 -4.18 -2.28
N PRO A 16 -7.59 -4.23 -3.45
CA PRO A 16 -6.91 -4.42 -4.72
C PRO A 16 -5.95 -3.26 -5.02
N VAL A 17 -4.74 -3.58 -5.45
CA VAL A 17 -3.79 -2.59 -5.98
C VAL A 17 -4.13 -2.36 -7.45
N THR A 18 -4.43 -1.12 -7.81
CA THR A 18 -4.91 -0.72 -9.15
C THR A 18 -3.89 0.04 -9.98
N GLY A 19 -2.77 0.46 -9.38
CA GLY A 19 -1.68 1.09 -10.13
C GLY A 19 -0.39 1.24 -9.33
N LEU A 20 0.72 1.30 -10.06
CA LEU A 20 2.04 1.71 -9.57
C LEU A 20 2.50 2.95 -10.32
N THR A 21 3.29 3.80 -9.64
CA THR A 21 3.92 4.96 -10.30
C THR A 21 4.88 4.55 -11.44
N SER A 22 5.41 3.33 -11.41
CA SER A 22 6.38 2.83 -12.40
C SER A 22 5.81 1.94 -13.52
N GLY A 23 4.49 1.89 -13.70
CA GLY A 23 3.83 1.13 -14.78
C GLY A 23 2.99 -0.05 -14.29
N GLU A 24 2.83 -1.08 -15.12
CA GLU A 24 2.03 -2.27 -14.77
C GLU A 24 2.70 -3.07 -13.64
N VAL A 25 1.88 -3.53 -12.69
CA VAL A 25 2.35 -4.32 -11.56
C VAL A 25 2.63 -5.73 -12.05
N THR A 26 3.91 -6.08 -12.19
CA THR A 26 4.34 -7.37 -12.74
C THR A 26 5.05 -8.25 -11.72
N SER A 27 5.54 -7.69 -10.60
CA SER A 27 6.15 -8.44 -9.51
C SER A 27 6.00 -7.75 -8.16
N LEU A 28 6.03 -8.54 -7.07
CA LEU A 28 6.11 -8.03 -5.70
C LEU A 28 7.38 -7.19 -5.46
N ASP A 29 8.45 -7.43 -6.21
CA ASP A 29 9.70 -6.69 -6.08
C ASP A 29 9.55 -5.19 -6.35
N GLN A 30 8.52 -4.80 -7.10
CA GLN A 30 8.24 -3.38 -7.38
C GLN A 30 7.75 -2.60 -6.15
N PHE A 31 7.36 -3.30 -5.09
CA PHE A 31 7.00 -2.70 -3.81
C PHE A 31 8.16 -2.64 -2.83
N LEU A 32 9.35 -3.15 -3.18
CA LEU A 32 10.54 -3.11 -2.33
C LEU A 32 11.21 -1.74 -2.34
N GLY A 33 11.75 -1.34 -1.18
CA GLY A 33 12.36 -0.03 -1.01
C GLY A 33 11.32 1.08 -1.01
N ASP A 34 11.73 2.31 -1.35
CA ASP A 34 10.81 3.43 -1.46
C ASP A 34 9.94 3.27 -2.72
N ALA A 35 8.64 3.06 -2.52
CA ALA A 35 7.69 2.87 -3.60
C ALA A 35 6.37 3.61 -3.33
N GLU A 36 5.53 3.65 -4.36
CA GLU A 36 4.20 4.26 -4.31
C GLU A 36 3.24 3.44 -5.17
N PHE A 37 2.09 3.10 -4.58
CA PHE A 37 1.02 2.35 -5.26
C PHE A 37 -0.36 2.91 -4.90
N THR A 38 -1.33 2.62 -5.76
CA THR A 38 -2.73 3.01 -5.58
C THR A 38 -3.56 1.78 -5.26
N ILE A 39 -4.41 1.89 -4.24
CA ILE A 39 -5.41 0.87 -3.90
C ILE A 39 -6.82 1.37 -4.23
N ASP A 40 -7.72 0.44 -4.53
CA ASP A 40 -9.16 0.72 -4.62
C ASP A 40 -9.80 0.65 -3.23
N GLY A 41 -9.87 1.78 -2.55
CA GLY A 41 -10.49 1.91 -1.23
C GLY A 41 -12.01 2.10 -1.31
N GLU A 42 -12.71 1.93 -0.18
CA GLU A 42 -14.17 2.12 -0.12
C GLU A 42 -14.63 3.56 -0.40
N GLY A 43 -13.72 4.54 -0.28
CA GLY A 43 -13.97 5.95 -0.62
C GLY A 43 -13.47 6.36 -2.01
N GLY A 44 -12.96 5.41 -2.81
CA GLY A 44 -12.26 5.67 -4.07
C GLY A 44 -10.76 5.34 -4.00
N PRO A 45 -10.01 5.64 -5.07
CA PRO A 45 -8.60 5.30 -5.17
C PRO A 45 -7.76 6.06 -4.14
N VAL A 46 -6.88 5.34 -3.45
CA VAL A 46 -6.00 5.87 -2.41
C VAL A 46 -4.55 5.61 -2.77
N VAL A 47 -3.74 6.66 -2.78
CA VAL A 47 -2.30 6.55 -3.01
C VAL A 47 -1.60 6.25 -1.68
N VAL A 48 -0.79 5.19 -1.66
CA VAL A 48 0.01 4.74 -0.53
C VAL A 48 1.48 4.90 -0.90
N CYS A 49 2.17 5.82 -0.21
CA CYS A 49 3.60 6.09 -0.39
C CYS A 49 4.36 5.58 0.83
N GLY A 50 5.54 5.00 0.65
CA GLY A 50 6.27 4.46 1.78
C GLY A 50 7.42 3.54 1.40
N HIS A 51 7.79 2.68 2.35
CA HIS A 51 8.95 1.81 2.22
C HIS A 51 8.60 0.33 2.42
N GLY A 52 8.82 -0.49 1.40
CA GLY A 52 8.61 -1.93 1.45
C GLY A 52 9.83 -2.74 1.82
N VAL A 53 9.60 -3.74 2.65
CA VAL A 53 10.60 -4.68 3.16
C VAL A 53 10.09 -6.10 2.87
N PRO A 54 10.94 -7.03 2.38
CA PRO A 54 10.50 -8.39 2.14
C PRO A 54 10.11 -9.08 3.45
N LEU A 55 9.01 -9.83 3.41
CA LEU A 55 8.50 -10.61 4.54
C LEU A 55 7.96 -11.95 4.04
N GLU A 56 8.82 -12.98 4.04
CA GLU A 56 8.48 -14.34 3.60
C GLU A 56 7.90 -14.36 2.17
N ASP A 57 6.58 -14.54 2.03
CA ASP A 57 5.85 -14.62 0.75
C ASP A 57 5.19 -13.28 0.35
N LYS A 58 5.40 -12.22 1.12
CA LYS A 58 4.75 -10.92 0.94
C LYS A 58 5.71 -9.77 1.21
N ILE A 59 5.27 -8.56 0.92
CA ILE A 59 6.00 -7.33 1.25
C ILE A 59 5.34 -6.68 2.46
N ARG A 60 6.12 -6.39 3.50
CA ARG A 60 5.71 -5.49 4.58
C ARG A 60 6.03 -4.06 4.15
N PHE A 61 5.00 -3.28 3.93
CA PHE A 61 5.11 -1.92 3.44
C PHE A 61 4.75 -0.91 4.53
N HIS A 62 5.68 -0.02 4.86
CA HIS A 62 5.50 1.03 5.86
C HIS A 62 5.07 2.29 5.14
N GLU A 63 3.78 2.62 5.21
CA GLU A 63 3.25 3.88 4.68
C GLU A 63 3.84 5.04 5.47
N LYS A 64 4.42 5.99 4.75
CA LYS A 64 5.01 7.19 5.32
C LYS A 64 4.13 8.39 5.03
N ASP A 65 3.91 9.20 6.05
CA ASP A 65 3.28 10.49 5.87
C ASP A 65 4.16 11.39 4.99
N THR A 66 3.55 12.05 4.01
CA THR A 66 4.28 12.90 3.04
C THR A 66 4.79 14.20 3.63
N VAL A 67 4.30 14.61 4.81
CA VAL A 67 4.71 15.85 5.49
C VAL A 67 5.82 15.59 6.52
N GLY A 68 5.78 14.44 7.20
CA GLY A 68 6.70 14.13 8.31
C GLY A 68 7.57 12.89 8.16
N GLY A 69 7.36 12.04 7.14
CA GLY A 69 8.10 10.78 6.94
C GLY A 69 7.85 9.71 8.02
N LYS A 70 6.91 9.98 8.93
CA LYS A 70 6.52 9.07 10.02
C LYS A 70 5.72 7.90 9.44
N ASP A 71 5.95 6.71 9.99
CA ASP A 71 5.14 5.55 9.67
C ASP A 71 3.70 5.76 10.18
N VAL A 72 2.75 5.86 9.25
CA VAL A 72 1.33 6.07 9.54
C VAL A 72 0.63 4.73 9.68
N ARG A 73 0.98 3.78 8.83
CA ARG A 73 0.30 2.49 8.71
C ARG A 73 1.26 1.45 8.16
N VAL A 74 1.05 0.20 8.56
CA VAL A 74 1.77 -0.95 7.99
C VAL A 74 0.81 -1.72 7.10
N TRP A 75 1.31 -2.13 5.94
CA TRP A 75 0.59 -2.90 4.95
C TRP A 75 1.30 -4.22 4.67
N HIS A 76 0.54 -5.24 4.37
CA HIS A 76 1.02 -6.47 3.77
C HIS A 76 0.56 -6.51 2.32
N VAL A 77 1.50 -6.51 1.38
CA VAL A 77 1.22 -6.63 -0.05
C VAL A 77 1.56 -8.04 -0.49
N SER A 78 0.60 -8.74 -1.09
CA SER A 78 0.76 -10.10 -1.60
C SER A 78 0.08 -10.25 -2.96
N SER A 79 0.43 -11.29 -3.71
CA SER A 79 -0.30 -11.64 -4.93
C SER A 79 -1.71 -12.13 -4.58
N GLY A 80 -2.72 -11.52 -5.21
CA GLY A 80 -4.12 -11.96 -5.20
C GLY A 80 -4.51 -12.52 -6.57
N GLY A 81 -5.68 -13.17 -6.66
CA GLY A 81 -6.05 -14.00 -7.81
C GLY A 81 -5.79 -13.42 -9.22
N SER A 82 -5.96 -12.11 -9.43
CA SER A 82 -5.72 -11.45 -10.73
C SER A 82 -4.74 -10.27 -10.67
N GLY A 83 -3.98 -10.12 -9.58
CA GLY A 83 -3.14 -8.95 -9.37
C GLY A 83 -2.53 -8.94 -7.97
N PHE A 84 -2.44 -7.76 -7.36
CA PHE A 84 -1.89 -7.61 -6.02
C PHE A 84 -2.94 -7.04 -5.09
N VAL A 85 -2.87 -7.44 -3.82
CA VAL A 85 -3.73 -6.92 -2.77
C VAL A 85 -2.86 -6.38 -1.64
N ALA A 86 -3.29 -5.26 -1.08
CA ALA A 86 -2.68 -4.64 0.08
C ALA A 86 -3.66 -4.71 1.25
N GLU A 87 -3.23 -5.32 2.35
CA GLU A 87 -3.98 -5.40 3.59
C GLU A 87 -3.31 -4.52 4.63
N SER A 88 -4.06 -3.58 5.23
CA SER A 88 -3.51 -2.80 6.34
C SER A 88 -3.57 -3.60 7.64
N ILE A 89 -2.48 -3.56 8.42
CA ILE A 89 -2.35 -4.25 9.69
C ILE A 89 -2.47 -3.21 10.81
N ALA A 90 -3.43 -3.42 11.71
CA ALA A 90 -3.48 -2.71 12.97
C ALA A 90 -2.26 -3.14 13.78
N ALA A 91 -1.25 -2.27 13.85
CA ALA A 91 -0.23 -2.38 14.87
C ALA A 91 -0.93 -2.17 16.22
N PHE A 92 -0.89 -3.19 17.08
CA PHE A 92 -1.43 -3.16 18.45
C PHE A 92 -0.60 -2.24 19.36
#